data_AF-A0A949FMZ4-F1
#
_entry.id   AF-A0A949FMZ4-F1
#
_cell.length_a   1.000
_cell.length_b   1.000
_cell.length_c   1.000
_cell.angle_alpha   90.00
_cell.angle_beta   90.00
_cell.angle_gamma   90.00
#
_symmetry.space_group_name_H-M   'P 1'
#
loop_
_entity.id
_entity.type
_entity.pdbx_description
1 polymer ?
#
loop_
_entity_poly.entity_id
_entity_poly.type
_entity_poly.pdbx_seq_one_letter_code
_entity_poly.pdbx_strand_id
1 'polypeptide(L)'
;MSSGVAGVLRGCSRLLAWLGAAAAALVVAACGGASGAIEPFKPERLMVMGDELSVILPDGRKYGINAYVAGSSTLDCATHAVWVQNVATVFGLTFAQCNPNAVASPDAQIYAQFGAKASAVGAQIDRALAGGAFAEKQMVTMYFGLNDVLELYAQYPARTQDALKAEARDRGVALGQQVNRVARAGPAVLLVTAPDLGLAPFGAAETAAKPEPAGAITRAKFLSQLTDAFNAGLRVTIINDGRLIGLVSSDQMVRDIQPPFNSFYGFTDLATPMCLPTAQPPDCGTDTLVTGADTTTWGYATDKLFGPALQSRLGQIAASRAVRNPF
;
A
#
# COMPACT_ATOMS: atom_id res chain seq x y z
N MET A 1 -36.30 -95.56 11.79
CA MET A 1 -36.64 -95.96 13.18
C MET A 1 -35.98 -94.91 14.08
N SER A 2 -36.75 -93.93 14.54
CA SER A 2 -37.54 -93.97 15.79
C SER A 2 -36.63 -93.97 17.00
N SER A 3 -36.80 -93.16 18.04
CA SER A 3 -37.62 -91.98 18.31
C SER A 3 -37.20 -91.56 19.71
N GLY A 4 -37.11 -90.26 19.92
CA GLY A 4 -37.76 -89.63 21.06
C GLY A 4 -36.90 -89.24 22.25
N VAL A 5 -37.34 -88.30 23.09
CA VAL A 5 -38.60 -87.53 23.25
C VAL A 5 -38.29 -86.73 24.56
N ALA A 6 -38.81 -85.57 24.93
CA ALA A 6 -39.66 -84.53 24.37
C ALA A 6 -39.85 -83.45 25.46
N GLY A 7 -40.59 -82.37 25.13
CA GLY A 7 -41.33 -81.54 26.09
C GLY A 7 -41.09 -80.02 25.91
N VAL A 8 -41.76 -79.20 25.07
CA VAL A 8 -43.21 -78.83 24.97
C VAL A 8 -43.62 -77.98 26.20
N LEU A 9 -44.04 -76.69 26.20
CA LEU A 9 -44.92 -75.87 25.32
C LEU A 9 -44.95 -74.36 25.72
N ARG A 10 -45.43 -73.51 24.76
CA ARG A 10 -46.21 -72.24 24.87
C ARG A 10 -45.51 -70.95 25.33
N GLY A 11 -45.78 -69.75 24.76
CA GLY A 11 -46.75 -69.25 23.77
C GLY A 11 -46.35 -67.79 23.38
N CYS A 12 -46.47 -67.34 22.13
CA CYS A 12 -47.63 -66.79 21.40
C CYS A 12 -47.97 -65.30 21.67
N SER A 13 -47.63 -64.42 20.71
CA SER A 13 -48.39 -63.23 20.22
C SER A 13 -47.43 -62.34 19.37
N ARG A 14 -47.40 -62.47 18.05
CA ARG A 14 -48.18 -61.76 17.00
C ARG A 14 -47.86 -60.27 16.79
N LEU A 15 -47.67 -59.94 15.50
CA LEU A 15 -47.65 -58.63 14.81
C LEU A 15 -46.35 -57.82 14.89
N LEU A 16 -45.91 -57.05 13.91
CA LEU A 16 -45.98 -57.02 12.43
C LEU A 16 -45.17 -55.76 12.05
N ALA A 17 -44.11 -55.93 11.26
CA ALA A 17 -43.63 -55.00 10.21
C ALA A 17 -43.13 -53.56 10.53
N TRP A 18 -42.21 -53.15 9.63
CA TRP A 18 -41.76 -51.80 9.24
C TRP A 18 -40.38 -51.30 9.75
N LEU A 19 -39.39 -51.56 8.88
CA LEU A 19 -38.55 -50.58 8.17
C LEU A 19 -37.97 -49.38 8.96
N GLY A 20 -36.63 -49.29 8.97
CA GLY A 20 -35.91 -48.04 9.26
C GLY A 20 -34.42 -48.17 8.99
N ALA A 21 -33.99 -47.78 7.79
CA ALA A 21 -32.60 -47.67 7.41
C ALA A 21 -31.99 -46.33 7.92
N ALA A 22 -30.65 -46.34 8.03
CA ALA A 22 -29.72 -45.20 8.11
C ALA A 22 -29.49 -44.54 9.49
N ALA A 23 -28.25 -44.65 9.99
CA ALA A 23 -27.49 -43.53 10.55
C ALA A 23 -26.05 -43.98 10.88
N ALA A 24 -25.11 -43.73 9.98
CA ALA A 24 -23.69 -43.60 10.31
C ALA A 24 -23.31 -42.13 10.06
N ALA A 25 -23.22 -41.35 11.14
CA ALA A 25 -22.62 -40.02 11.12
C ALA A 25 -21.58 -39.98 12.24
N LEU A 26 -20.33 -40.13 11.84
CA LEU A 26 -19.14 -40.00 12.67
C LEU A 26 -18.95 -38.54 13.10
N VAL A 27 -18.53 -38.40 14.35
CA VAL A 27 -18.16 -37.20 15.07
C VAL A 27 -17.01 -36.47 14.38
N VAL A 28 -17.18 -35.17 14.11
CA VAL A 28 -16.08 -34.19 14.05
C VAL A 28 -16.52 -32.96 14.85
N ALA A 29 -16.31 -33.00 16.17
CA ALA A 29 -16.40 -31.83 17.03
C ALA A 29 -15.05 -31.63 17.72
N ALA A 30 -14.08 -31.14 16.94
CA ALA A 30 -12.82 -30.63 17.46
C ALA A 30 -12.24 -29.61 16.46
N CYS A 31 -12.59 -28.34 16.64
CA CYS A 31 -11.64 -27.25 16.48
C CYS A 31 -12.17 -26.06 17.28
N GLY A 32 -11.41 -25.61 18.27
CA GLY A 32 -11.75 -24.48 19.11
C GLY A 32 -11.95 -23.21 18.27
N GLY A 33 -13.16 -22.67 18.28
CA GLY A 33 -13.40 -21.29 17.91
C GLY A 33 -13.38 -20.47 19.19
N ALA A 34 -12.30 -19.71 19.41
CA ALA A 34 -12.27 -18.70 20.45
C ALA A 34 -13.44 -17.72 20.19
N SER A 35 -14.49 -17.85 20.98
CA SER A 35 -15.64 -16.97 20.99
C SER A 35 -15.29 -15.71 21.80
N GLY A 36 -14.48 -14.85 21.19
CA GLY A 36 -14.34 -13.45 21.57
C GLY A 36 -14.58 -12.64 20.30
N ALA A 37 -15.43 -11.62 20.36
CA ALA A 37 -15.51 -10.66 19.27
C ALA A 37 -14.11 -10.07 19.08
N ILE A 38 -13.49 -10.30 17.91
CA ILE A 38 -12.28 -9.59 17.54
C ILE A 38 -12.72 -8.14 17.32
N GLU A 39 -12.44 -7.27 18.29
CA GLU A 39 -12.67 -5.83 18.12
C GLU A 39 -11.78 -5.35 16.97
N PRO A 40 -12.36 -4.82 15.88
CA PRO A 40 -11.56 -4.38 14.75
C PRO A 40 -10.70 -3.18 15.17
N PHE A 41 -9.43 -3.21 14.80
CA PHE A 41 -8.50 -2.10 15.04
C PHE A 41 -9.06 -0.78 14.48
N LYS A 42 -9.09 0.25 15.32
CA LYS A 42 -9.53 1.61 14.98
C LYS A 42 -8.50 2.61 15.51
N PRO A 43 -7.62 3.16 14.66
CA PRO A 43 -6.66 4.15 15.10
C PRO A 43 -7.38 5.44 15.47
N GLU A 44 -6.98 6.04 16.58
CA GLU A 44 -7.41 7.37 17.04
C GLU A 44 -6.46 8.47 16.52
N ARG A 45 -5.26 8.10 16.04
CA ARG A 45 -4.32 9.04 15.40
C ARG A 45 -3.61 8.41 14.21
N LEU A 46 -3.34 9.22 13.20
CA LEU A 46 -2.56 8.84 12.02
C LEU A 46 -1.33 9.72 11.89
N MET A 47 -0.15 9.11 11.79
CA MET A 47 1.12 9.78 11.53
C MET A 47 1.67 9.31 10.20
N VAL A 48 1.82 10.24 9.26
CA VAL A 48 2.25 9.93 7.90
C VAL A 48 3.73 10.23 7.72
N MET A 49 4.52 9.21 7.48
CA MET A 49 5.94 9.32 7.18
C MET A 49 6.21 8.90 5.74
N GLY A 50 7.14 9.58 5.09
CA GLY A 50 7.49 9.28 3.72
C GLY A 50 8.05 10.47 2.95
N ASP A 51 7.89 10.37 1.64
CA ASP A 51 8.29 11.36 0.65
C ASP A 51 7.09 12.11 0.06
N GLU A 52 7.34 12.83 -1.04
CA GLU A 52 6.34 13.65 -1.74
C GLU A 52 5.07 12.89 -2.17
N LEU A 53 5.11 11.57 -2.37
CA LEU A 53 3.90 10.79 -2.68
C LEU A 53 2.88 10.77 -1.52
N SER A 54 3.29 11.19 -0.33
CA SER A 54 2.48 11.21 0.90
C SER A 54 2.27 12.61 1.48
N VAL A 55 2.84 13.65 0.88
CA VAL A 55 2.81 15.02 1.43
C VAL A 55 1.50 15.72 1.09
N ILE A 56 0.94 16.39 2.11
CA ILE A 56 -0.04 17.46 1.97
C ILE A 56 0.58 18.71 2.59
N LEU A 57 0.76 19.76 1.78
CA LEU A 57 1.33 21.03 2.19
C LEU A 57 0.38 21.79 3.13
N PRO A 58 0.88 22.75 3.93
CA PRO A 58 0.04 23.51 4.86
C PRO A 58 -1.16 24.22 4.21
N ASP A 59 -1.05 24.56 2.92
CA ASP A 59 -2.11 25.19 2.11
C ASP A 59 -3.05 24.15 1.43
N GLY A 60 -2.91 22.87 1.74
CA GLY A 60 -3.71 21.76 1.21
C GLY A 60 -3.20 21.20 -0.13
N ARG A 61 -2.20 21.84 -0.76
CA ARG A 61 -1.65 21.37 -2.04
C ARG A 61 -0.87 20.08 -1.86
N LYS A 62 -0.80 19.29 -2.93
CA LYS A 62 -0.17 17.96 -2.97
C LYS A 62 0.90 17.95 -4.05
N TYR A 63 1.88 17.05 -3.94
CA TYR A 63 2.85 16.78 -5.01
C TYR A 63 2.24 15.82 -6.06
N GLY A 64 1.22 16.33 -6.74
CA GLY A 64 0.49 15.67 -7.83
C GLY A 64 -0.33 16.70 -8.60
N ILE A 65 -1.53 16.34 -9.05
CA ILE A 65 -2.46 17.26 -9.71
C ILE A 65 -3.47 17.79 -8.69
N ASN A 66 -3.42 19.09 -8.41
CA ASN A 66 -4.37 19.76 -7.53
C ASN A 66 -5.67 20.09 -8.28
N ALA A 67 -6.81 19.97 -7.60
CA ALA A 67 -8.10 20.35 -8.15
C ALA A 67 -8.57 21.65 -7.51
N TYR A 68 -9.45 22.36 -8.21
CA TYR A 68 -10.06 23.59 -7.72
C TYR A 68 -11.58 23.43 -7.67
N VAL A 69 -12.20 24.17 -6.78
CA VAL A 69 -13.67 24.29 -6.74
C VAL A 69 -14.14 24.80 -8.10
N ALA A 70 -15.19 24.18 -8.65
CA ALA A 70 -15.71 24.53 -9.96
C ALA A 70 -15.98 26.04 -10.10
N GLY A 71 -15.40 26.66 -11.14
CA GLY A 71 -15.53 28.10 -11.40
C GLY A 71 -14.72 29.01 -10.47
N SER A 72 -13.76 28.46 -9.71
CA SER A 72 -12.93 29.20 -8.76
C SER A 72 -11.46 28.78 -8.86
N SER A 73 -10.56 29.64 -8.36
CA SER A 73 -9.14 29.31 -8.11
C SER A 73 -8.91 28.77 -6.69
N THR A 74 -9.98 28.55 -5.93
CA THR A 74 -9.90 28.00 -4.57
C THR A 74 -9.60 26.52 -4.65
N LEU A 75 -8.54 26.08 -3.96
CA LEU A 75 -8.14 24.68 -3.90
C LEU A 75 -9.27 23.81 -3.33
N ASP A 76 -9.58 22.72 -4.02
CA ASP A 76 -10.34 21.60 -3.47
C ASP A 76 -9.36 20.51 -3.01
N CYS A 77 -9.12 20.47 -1.70
CA CYS A 77 -8.18 19.52 -1.13
C CYS A 77 -8.69 18.07 -1.11
N ALA A 78 -10.02 17.87 -1.11
CA ALA A 78 -10.63 16.53 -1.06
C ALA A 78 -10.56 15.82 -2.42
N THR A 79 -10.64 16.59 -3.51
CA THR A 79 -10.47 16.07 -4.86
C THR A 79 -8.99 15.74 -5.14
N HIS A 80 -8.77 14.67 -5.92
CA HIS A 80 -7.45 14.10 -6.22
C HIS A 80 -6.64 13.75 -4.95
N ALA A 81 -7.31 13.14 -3.98
CA ALA A 81 -6.73 12.71 -2.72
C ALA A 81 -5.45 11.86 -2.91
N VAL A 82 -4.40 12.14 -2.14
CA VAL A 82 -3.24 11.23 -2.01
C VAL A 82 -3.62 9.99 -1.20
N TRP A 83 -2.86 8.91 -1.33
CA TRP A 83 -3.19 7.62 -0.73
C TRP A 83 -3.47 7.68 0.78
N VAL A 84 -2.75 8.53 1.54
CA VAL A 84 -2.97 8.69 2.99
C VAL A 84 -4.29 9.36 3.36
N GLN A 85 -4.86 10.19 2.48
CA GLN A 85 -6.19 10.75 2.70
C GLN A 85 -7.26 9.65 2.58
N ASN A 86 -7.08 8.67 1.70
CA ASN A 86 -7.98 7.51 1.62
C ASN A 86 -7.92 6.66 2.90
N VAL A 87 -6.72 6.46 3.46
CA VAL A 87 -6.53 5.77 4.76
C VAL A 87 -7.17 6.56 5.89
N ALA A 88 -7.01 7.89 5.94
CA ALA A 88 -7.64 8.70 6.96
C ALA A 88 -9.19 8.64 6.88
N THR A 89 -9.74 8.74 5.67
CA THR A 89 -11.18 8.72 5.41
C THR A 89 -11.86 7.45 5.92
N VAL A 90 -11.26 6.26 5.73
CA VAL A 90 -11.89 5.00 6.17
C VAL A 90 -12.03 4.90 7.71
N PHE A 91 -11.20 5.64 8.45
CA PHE A 91 -11.25 5.72 9.91
C PHE A 91 -11.87 7.02 10.45
N GLY A 92 -12.33 7.93 9.57
CA GLY A 92 -12.88 9.22 9.99
C GLY A 92 -11.85 10.20 10.56
N LEU A 93 -10.56 10.00 10.27
CA LEU A 93 -9.47 10.87 10.73
C LEU A 93 -9.33 12.08 9.81
N THR A 94 -9.00 13.24 10.40
CA THR A 94 -8.92 14.52 9.66
C THR A 94 -7.49 15.07 9.66
N PHE A 95 -7.01 15.48 8.48
CA PHE A 95 -5.78 16.26 8.34
C PHE A 95 -6.08 17.75 8.50
N ALA A 96 -5.25 18.48 9.24
CA ALA A 96 -5.41 19.94 9.41
C ALA A 96 -5.39 20.69 8.07
N GLN A 97 -4.55 20.24 7.15
CA GLN A 97 -4.36 20.78 5.79
C GLN A 97 -5.59 20.58 4.89
N CYS A 98 -6.52 19.70 5.30
CA CYS A 98 -7.65 19.26 4.49
C CYS A 98 -8.91 19.10 5.34
N ASN A 99 -9.32 20.21 5.98
CA ASN A 99 -10.33 20.20 7.05
C ASN A 99 -11.54 21.10 6.72
N PRO A 100 -12.40 20.73 5.75
CA PRO A 100 -13.54 21.56 5.35
C PRO A 100 -14.58 21.74 6.46
N ASN A 101 -14.60 20.85 7.45
CA ASN A 101 -15.53 20.87 8.57
C ASN A 101 -14.98 21.57 9.82
N ALA A 102 -13.79 22.20 9.73
CA ALA A 102 -13.15 22.92 10.83
C ALA A 102 -13.05 22.12 12.15
N VAL A 103 -12.72 20.83 12.06
CA VAL A 103 -12.40 19.98 13.23
C VAL A 103 -11.29 20.64 14.05
N ALA A 104 -11.58 20.97 15.30
CA ALA A 104 -10.69 21.78 16.14
C ALA A 104 -9.38 21.08 16.53
N SER A 105 -9.39 19.74 16.59
CA SER A 105 -8.21 18.92 16.90
C SER A 105 -8.06 17.81 15.86
N PRO A 106 -7.35 18.08 14.74
CA PRO A 106 -7.15 17.08 13.69
C PRO A 106 -6.28 15.93 14.16
N ASP A 107 -6.73 14.70 13.89
CA ASP A 107 -6.11 13.46 14.38
C ASP A 107 -5.07 12.84 13.41
N ALA A 108 -4.96 13.40 12.20
CA ALA A 108 -4.00 12.97 11.19
C ALA A 108 -2.93 14.05 10.93
N GLN A 109 -1.66 13.63 10.92
CA GLN A 109 -0.51 14.53 10.85
C GLN A 109 0.49 14.07 9.79
N ILE A 110 0.94 15.02 8.96
CA ILE A 110 1.96 14.80 7.93
C ILE A 110 3.35 15.06 8.53
N TYR A 111 4.17 14.01 8.56
CA TYR A 111 5.60 14.07 8.83
C TYR A 111 6.44 13.84 7.56
N ALA A 112 5.84 13.31 6.49
CA ALA A 112 6.44 13.17 5.18
C ALA A 112 6.99 14.50 4.65
N GLN A 113 8.06 14.44 3.86
CA GLN A 113 8.75 15.62 3.32
C GLN A 113 9.14 15.39 1.87
N PHE A 114 9.09 16.45 1.06
CA PHE A 114 9.57 16.40 -0.32
C PHE A 114 11.05 16.01 -0.37
N GLY A 115 11.40 15.09 -1.27
CA GLY A 115 12.77 14.61 -1.47
C GLY A 115 13.26 13.68 -0.35
N ALA A 116 12.39 13.26 0.57
CA ALA A 116 12.79 12.37 1.65
C ALA A 116 13.23 11.01 1.11
N LYS A 117 14.40 10.58 1.55
CA LYS A 117 14.93 9.23 1.36
C LYS A 117 14.64 8.37 2.59
N ALA A 118 14.87 7.07 2.50
CA ALA A 118 14.82 6.14 3.63
C ALA A 118 15.67 6.61 4.82
N SER A 119 16.80 7.28 4.57
CA SER A 119 17.65 7.83 5.64
C SER A 119 16.98 8.96 6.44
N ALA A 120 15.97 9.63 5.89
CA ALA A 120 15.25 10.70 6.57
C ALA A 120 14.25 10.17 7.63
N VAL A 121 13.93 8.86 7.62
CA VAL A 121 12.90 8.28 8.49
C VAL A 121 13.15 8.54 9.98
N GLY A 122 14.41 8.53 10.43
CA GLY A 122 14.76 8.83 11.82
C GLY A 122 14.30 10.23 12.23
N ALA A 123 14.61 11.24 11.42
CA ALA A 123 14.17 12.61 11.69
C ALA A 123 12.63 12.80 11.58
N GLN A 124 11.93 11.96 10.81
CA GLN A 124 10.46 11.97 10.81
C GLN A 124 9.87 11.33 12.07
N ILE A 125 10.48 10.25 12.54
CA ILE A 125 10.13 9.59 13.82
C ILE A 125 10.37 10.54 14.99
N ASP A 126 11.52 11.21 15.04
CA ASP A 126 11.86 12.14 16.13
C ASP A 126 10.86 13.30 16.21
N ARG A 127 10.43 13.84 15.07
CA ARG A 127 9.38 14.86 15.02
C ARG A 127 8.03 14.34 15.50
N ALA A 128 7.67 13.09 15.20
CA ALA A 128 6.45 12.49 15.71
C ALA A 128 6.52 12.30 17.23
N LEU A 129 7.65 11.83 17.75
CA LEU A 129 7.89 11.62 19.18
C LEU A 129 7.92 12.94 19.98
N ALA A 130 8.29 14.05 19.35
CA ALA A 130 8.16 15.38 19.97
C ALA A 130 6.69 15.76 20.26
N GLY A 131 5.73 15.16 19.56
CA GLY A 131 4.29 15.30 19.81
C GLY A 131 3.72 14.31 20.84
N GLY A 132 4.53 13.33 21.29
CA GLY A 132 4.13 12.30 22.25
C GLY A 132 4.69 10.91 21.90
N ALA A 133 4.76 10.02 22.89
CA ALA A 133 5.19 8.64 22.68
C ALA A 133 4.20 7.85 21.81
N PHE A 134 4.71 6.82 21.12
CA PHE A 134 3.84 5.92 20.36
C PHE A 134 2.96 5.05 21.28
N ALA A 135 1.78 4.66 20.80
CA ALA A 135 0.79 3.91 21.58
C ALA A 135 -0.13 3.00 20.72
N GLU A 136 -0.82 2.05 21.36
CA GLU A 136 -1.60 0.93 20.76
C GLU A 136 -2.89 1.31 20.00
N LYS A 137 -3.21 2.60 19.88
CA LYS A 137 -4.33 3.11 19.05
C LYS A 137 -3.89 4.13 18.01
N GLN A 138 -2.62 4.07 17.64
CA GLN A 138 -2.06 4.94 16.63
C GLN A 138 -1.73 4.12 15.39
N MET A 139 -1.85 4.74 14.23
CA MET A 139 -1.33 4.19 12.98
C MET A 139 -0.20 5.07 12.47
N VAL A 140 0.90 4.45 12.07
CA VAL A 140 1.99 5.10 11.34
C VAL A 140 1.99 4.56 9.92
N THR A 141 1.86 5.45 8.93
CA THR A 141 2.11 5.08 7.53
C THR A 141 3.55 5.39 7.16
N MET A 142 4.17 4.52 6.37
CA MET A 142 5.54 4.71 5.90
C MET A 142 5.63 4.40 4.41
N TYR A 143 6.03 5.38 3.61
CA TYR A 143 6.27 5.20 2.18
C TYR A 143 7.53 5.94 1.73
N PHE A 144 8.60 5.18 1.45
CA PHE A 144 9.91 5.68 1.06
C PHE A 144 10.50 4.85 -0.07
N GLY A 145 11.55 5.38 -0.68
CA GLY A 145 12.43 4.65 -1.60
C GLY A 145 12.43 5.18 -3.03
N LEU A 146 11.44 6.01 -3.41
CA LEU A 146 11.45 6.69 -4.71
C LEU A 146 12.73 7.52 -4.87
N ASN A 147 13.00 8.40 -3.90
CA ASN A 147 14.17 9.26 -3.89
C ASN A 147 15.51 8.51 -3.72
N ASP A 148 15.51 7.36 -3.04
CA ASP A 148 16.70 6.51 -2.94
C ASP A 148 17.09 5.90 -4.28
N VAL A 149 16.10 5.38 -5.02
CA VAL A 149 16.34 4.80 -6.35
C VAL A 149 16.81 5.89 -7.32
N LEU A 150 16.20 7.07 -7.30
CA LEU A 150 16.62 8.21 -8.13
C LEU A 150 18.07 8.64 -7.84
N GLU A 151 18.43 8.75 -6.56
CA GLU A 151 19.79 9.13 -6.15
C GLU A 151 20.83 8.09 -6.55
N LEU A 152 20.53 6.79 -6.38
CA LEU A 152 21.44 5.72 -6.77
C LEU A 152 21.58 5.66 -8.29
N TYR A 153 20.48 5.79 -9.01
CA TYR A 153 20.49 5.80 -10.47
C TYR A 153 21.33 6.95 -11.04
N ALA A 154 21.26 8.14 -10.44
CA ALA A 154 22.04 9.30 -10.86
C ALA A 154 23.57 9.08 -10.77
N GLN A 155 24.03 8.10 -10.00
CA GLN A 155 25.45 7.75 -9.87
C GLN A 155 25.93 6.76 -10.95
N TYR A 156 25.04 6.23 -11.78
CA TYR A 156 25.40 5.36 -12.91
C TYR A 156 25.70 6.21 -14.16
N PRO A 157 26.81 5.98 -14.90
CA PRO A 157 27.72 4.83 -14.81
C PRO A 157 29.00 5.02 -13.99
N ALA A 158 29.15 6.11 -13.25
CA ALA A 158 30.33 6.33 -12.41
C ALA A 158 30.52 5.22 -11.35
N ARG A 159 29.41 4.61 -10.91
CA ARG A 159 29.39 3.39 -10.09
C ARG A 159 28.76 2.23 -10.85
N THR A 160 29.18 1.01 -10.53
CA THR A 160 28.65 -0.20 -11.18
C THR A 160 27.22 -0.49 -10.75
N GLN A 161 26.46 -1.15 -11.63
CA GLN A 161 25.08 -1.57 -11.33
C GLN A 161 25.02 -2.47 -10.09
N ASP A 162 25.98 -3.37 -9.91
CA ASP A 162 26.02 -4.27 -8.75
C ASP A 162 26.29 -3.52 -7.44
N ALA A 163 27.21 -2.55 -7.44
CA ALA A 163 27.46 -1.72 -6.26
C ALA A 163 26.23 -0.89 -5.88
N LEU A 164 25.51 -0.34 -6.87
CA LEU A 164 24.31 0.46 -6.64
C LEU A 164 23.13 -0.39 -6.16
N LYS A 165 22.95 -1.61 -6.70
CA LYS A 165 21.93 -2.56 -6.20
C LYS A 165 22.24 -3.02 -4.77
N ALA A 166 23.51 -3.29 -4.45
CA ALA A 166 23.92 -3.64 -3.09
C ALA A 166 23.56 -2.50 -2.12
N GLU A 167 23.89 -1.26 -2.47
CA GLU A 167 23.54 -0.11 -1.64
C GLU A 167 22.02 0.12 -1.55
N ALA A 168 21.27 -0.07 -2.64
CA ALA A 168 19.80 -0.02 -2.61
C ALA A 168 19.24 -1.01 -1.58
N ARG A 169 19.76 -2.24 -1.58
CA ARG A 169 19.39 -3.28 -0.61
C ARG A 169 19.71 -2.84 0.82
N ASP A 170 20.91 -2.31 1.06
CA ASP A 170 21.31 -1.86 2.40
C ASP A 170 20.43 -0.72 2.93
N ARG A 171 20.04 0.23 2.06
CA ARG A 171 19.06 1.28 2.41
C ARG A 171 17.69 0.71 2.75
N GLY A 172 17.24 -0.31 2.01
CA GLY A 172 16.01 -1.05 2.31
C GLY A 172 16.06 -1.76 3.66
N VAL A 173 17.18 -2.41 3.98
CA VAL A 173 17.41 -3.04 5.30
C VAL A 173 17.36 -2.00 6.41
N ALA A 174 18.07 -0.88 6.25
CA ALA A 174 18.09 0.20 7.24
C ALA A 174 16.67 0.76 7.50
N LEU A 175 15.87 0.94 6.45
CA LEU A 175 14.46 1.33 6.61
C LEU A 175 13.66 0.26 7.35
N GLY A 176 13.78 -1.02 6.98
CA GLY A 176 13.08 -2.12 7.65
C GLY A 176 13.38 -2.21 9.15
N GLN A 177 14.60 -1.90 9.57
CA GLN A 177 14.97 -1.81 10.98
C GLN A 177 14.22 -0.69 11.70
N GLN A 178 13.96 0.44 11.04
CA GLN A 178 13.22 1.58 11.59
C GLN A 178 11.73 1.26 11.70
N VAL A 179 11.17 0.64 10.65
CA VAL A 179 9.79 0.12 10.65
C VAL A 179 9.57 -0.79 11.86
N ASN A 180 10.47 -1.75 12.09
CA ASN A 180 10.38 -2.67 13.24
C ASN A 180 10.48 -1.95 14.59
N ARG A 181 11.29 -0.89 14.69
CA ARG A 181 11.37 -0.09 15.93
C ARG A 181 10.08 0.64 16.21
N VAL A 182 9.48 1.26 15.21
CA VAL A 182 8.18 1.92 15.35
C VAL A 182 7.10 0.90 15.70
N ALA A 183 6.99 -0.19 14.96
CA ALA A 183 6.02 -1.26 15.22
C ALA A 183 6.12 -1.83 16.65
N ARG A 184 7.33 -2.03 17.18
CA ARG A 184 7.54 -2.51 18.55
C ARG A 184 7.25 -1.46 19.63
N ALA A 185 7.16 -0.19 19.26
CA ALA A 185 6.82 0.90 20.17
C ALA A 185 5.30 1.03 20.41
N GLY A 186 4.47 0.19 19.77
CA GLY A 186 3.03 0.11 20.02
C GLY A 186 2.07 0.45 18.86
N PRO A 187 2.36 1.38 17.92
CA PRO A 187 1.41 1.73 16.87
C PRO A 187 1.35 0.62 15.79
N ALA A 188 0.19 0.50 15.16
CA ALA A 188 0.06 -0.26 13.91
C ALA A 188 0.85 0.45 12.80
N VAL A 189 1.61 -0.31 12.01
CA VAL A 189 2.37 0.26 10.89
C VAL A 189 1.79 -0.20 9.57
N LEU A 190 1.45 0.76 8.70
CA LEU A 190 1.07 0.51 7.32
C LEU A 190 2.24 0.90 6.41
N LEU A 191 2.96 -0.11 5.92
CA LEU A 191 4.19 0.07 5.14
C LEU A 191 3.91 -0.11 3.66
N VAL A 192 4.34 0.85 2.84
CA VAL A 192 4.25 0.80 1.39
C VAL A 192 5.64 0.58 0.80
N THR A 193 5.78 -0.40 -0.10
CA THR A 193 7.04 -0.63 -0.84
C THR A 193 7.28 0.45 -1.89
N ALA A 194 8.54 0.76 -2.19
CA ALA A 194 8.91 1.71 -3.22
C ALA A 194 8.28 1.32 -4.58
N PRO A 195 7.78 2.28 -5.38
CA PRO A 195 7.18 1.97 -6.67
C PRO A 195 8.27 1.54 -7.68
N ASP A 196 7.89 0.73 -8.67
CA ASP A 196 8.81 0.37 -9.77
C ASP A 196 9.00 1.56 -10.72
N LEU A 197 10.09 2.28 -10.53
CA LEU A 197 10.42 3.47 -11.29
C LEU A 197 10.84 3.15 -12.73
N GLY A 198 11.26 1.90 -13.01
CA GLY A 198 11.54 1.45 -14.37
C GLY A 198 10.29 1.33 -15.25
N LEU A 199 9.11 1.23 -14.61
CA LEU A 199 7.80 1.18 -15.27
C LEU A 199 7.05 2.53 -15.25
N ALA A 200 7.67 3.58 -14.72
CA ALA A 200 7.18 4.94 -14.85
C ALA A 200 7.64 5.55 -16.19
N PRO A 201 6.99 6.63 -16.69
CA PRO A 201 7.43 7.34 -17.89
C PRO A 201 8.91 7.70 -17.88
N PHE A 202 9.46 8.02 -16.70
CA PHE A 202 10.89 8.30 -16.51
C PHE A 202 11.79 7.16 -16.98
N GLY A 203 11.47 5.89 -16.70
CA GLY A 203 12.31 4.76 -17.10
C GLY A 203 12.38 4.58 -18.62
N ALA A 204 11.26 4.76 -19.30
CA ALA A 204 11.19 4.74 -20.76
C ALA A 204 11.96 5.92 -21.37
N ALA A 205 11.77 7.13 -20.84
CA ALA A 205 12.48 8.33 -21.27
C ALA A 205 14.00 8.19 -21.12
N GLU A 206 14.47 7.67 -19.99
CA GLU A 206 15.89 7.41 -19.75
C GLU A 206 16.47 6.37 -20.71
N THR A 207 15.70 5.32 -21.05
CA THR A 207 16.12 4.31 -22.03
C THR A 207 16.27 4.91 -23.43
N ALA A 208 15.34 5.79 -23.82
CA ALA A 208 15.38 6.47 -25.11
C ALA A 208 16.54 7.49 -25.18
N ALA A 209 16.76 8.25 -24.11
CA ALA A 209 17.80 9.29 -24.05
C ALA A 209 19.22 8.72 -23.91
N LYS A 210 19.37 7.55 -23.29
CA LYS A 210 20.66 6.91 -22.99
C LYS A 210 20.64 5.45 -23.48
N PRO A 211 20.64 5.23 -24.81
CA PRO A 211 20.60 3.89 -25.37
C PRO A 211 21.87 3.12 -25.00
N GLU A 212 21.68 1.87 -24.61
CA GLU A 212 22.75 0.98 -24.20
C GLU A 212 23.22 0.10 -25.37
N PRO A 213 24.47 -0.40 -25.36
CA PRO A 213 24.95 -1.35 -26.36
C PRO A 213 24.06 -2.61 -26.44
N ALA A 214 24.02 -3.24 -27.61
CA ALA A 214 23.28 -4.47 -27.81
C ALA A 214 23.68 -5.54 -26.77
N GLY A 215 22.69 -6.13 -26.09
CA GLY A 215 22.89 -7.12 -25.05
C GLY A 215 23.03 -6.58 -23.62
N ALA A 216 23.21 -5.27 -23.44
CA ALA A 216 23.15 -4.63 -22.12
C ALA A 216 21.69 -4.44 -21.66
N ILE A 217 21.48 -4.33 -20.35
CA ILE A 217 20.16 -4.02 -19.80
C ILE A 217 19.82 -2.54 -20.04
N THR A 218 18.56 -2.24 -20.35
CA THR A 218 18.10 -0.85 -20.53
C THR A 218 18.10 -0.06 -19.22
N ARG A 219 18.05 1.26 -19.32
CA ARG A 219 17.91 2.15 -18.14
C ARG A 219 16.64 1.86 -17.35
N ALA A 220 15.52 1.62 -18.03
CA ALA A 220 14.27 1.19 -17.41
C ALA A 220 14.47 -0.09 -16.58
N LYS A 221 15.09 -1.12 -17.17
CA LYS A 221 15.34 -2.39 -16.48
C LYS A 221 16.28 -2.20 -15.28
N PHE A 222 17.30 -1.36 -15.40
CA PHE A 222 18.19 -1.07 -14.28
C PHE A 222 17.48 -0.34 -13.14
N LEU A 223 16.60 0.62 -13.43
CA LEU A 223 15.75 1.28 -12.43
C LEU A 223 14.85 0.27 -11.71
N SER A 224 14.20 -0.66 -12.42
CA SER A 224 13.44 -1.74 -11.79
C SER A 224 14.30 -2.61 -10.88
N GLN A 225 15.53 -2.94 -11.28
CA GLN A 225 16.45 -3.71 -10.45
C GLN A 225 16.90 -2.97 -9.18
N LEU A 226 17.02 -1.64 -9.22
CA LEU A 226 17.29 -0.83 -8.04
C LEU A 226 16.08 -0.83 -7.09
N THR A 227 14.87 -0.64 -7.62
CA THR A 227 13.63 -0.76 -6.81
C THR A 227 13.53 -2.15 -6.18
N ASP A 228 13.75 -3.21 -6.96
CA ASP A 228 13.67 -4.59 -6.47
C ASP A 228 14.69 -4.86 -5.36
N ALA A 229 15.93 -4.37 -5.50
CA ALA A 229 16.96 -4.52 -4.48
C ALA A 229 16.59 -3.79 -3.18
N PHE A 230 16.09 -2.55 -3.27
CA PHE A 230 15.60 -1.79 -2.13
C PHE A 230 14.43 -2.50 -1.42
N ASN A 231 13.39 -2.87 -2.18
CA ASN A 231 12.22 -3.56 -1.63
C ASN A 231 12.57 -4.94 -1.08
N ALA A 232 13.53 -5.64 -1.67
CA ALA A 232 14.01 -6.91 -1.14
C ALA A 232 14.70 -6.71 0.22
N GLY A 233 15.57 -5.70 0.37
CA GLY A 233 16.19 -5.36 1.65
C GLY A 233 15.17 -5.00 2.73
N LEU A 234 14.13 -4.25 2.36
CA LEU A 234 13.02 -3.90 3.24
C LEU A 234 12.25 -5.15 3.68
N ARG A 235 11.76 -5.95 2.74
CA ARG A 235 10.88 -7.12 2.99
C ARG A 235 11.55 -8.21 3.82
N VAL A 236 12.85 -8.46 3.66
CA VAL A 236 13.55 -9.47 4.47
C VAL A 236 13.77 -9.03 5.91
N THR A 237 13.66 -7.73 6.20
CA THR A 237 13.99 -7.16 7.51
C THR A 237 12.75 -6.99 8.38
N ILE A 238 11.60 -6.63 7.79
CA ILE A 238 10.39 -6.32 8.55
C ILE A 238 9.79 -7.55 9.24
N ILE A 239 9.14 -7.33 10.38
CA ILE A 239 8.28 -8.32 11.02
C ILE A 239 7.11 -8.61 10.08
N ASN A 240 6.95 -9.86 9.65
CA ASN A 240 5.97 -10.26 8.64
C ASN A 240 4.98 -11.32 9.16
N ASP A 241 4.43 -11.08 10.34
CA ASP A 241 3.37 -11.89 10.96
C ASP A 241 1.97 -11.28 10.81
N GLY A 242 1.88 -10.09 10.20
CA GLY A 242 0.65 -9.34 10.00
C GLY A 242 0.06 -8.70 11.26
N ARG A 243 0.62 -8.92 12.45
CA ARG A 243 0.07 -8.34 13.70
C ARG A 243 0.50 -6.91 13.93
N LEU A 244 1.70 -6.53 13.50
CA LEU A 244 2.21 -5.18 13.74
C LEU A 244 2.33 -4.36 12.45
N ILE A 245 2.55 -5.04 11.32
CA ILE A 245 2.88 -4.41 10.05
C ILE A 245 1.93 -4.91 8.96
N GLY A 246 1.13 -4.00 8.40
CA GLY A 246 0.38 -4.20 7.17
C GLY A 246 1.22 -3.79 5.98
N LEU A 247 1.67 -4.75 5.17
CA LEU A 247 2.40 -4.48 3.94
C LEU A 247 1.46 -4.15 2.76
N VAL A 248 1.76 -3.08 2.04
CA VAL A 248 1.12 -2.64 0.79
C VAL A 248 2.17 -2.64 -0.32
N SER A 249 1.95 -3.43 -1.37
CA SER A 249 2.94 -3.61 -2.44
C SER A 249 2.71 -2.64 -3.60
N SER A 250 3.26 -1.41 -3.54
CA SER A 250 3.13 -0.43 -4.63
C SER A 250 3.93 -0.84 -5.88
N ASP A 251 5.06 -1.52 -5.71
CA ASP A 251 5.81 -2.15 -6.81
C ASP A 251 4.93 -3.13 -7.60
N GLN A 252 4.28 -4.06 -6.89
CA GLN A 252 3.40 -5.04 -7.53
C GLN A 252 2.18 -4.36 -8.16
N MET A 253 1.61 -3.36 -7.48
CA MET A 253 0.50 -2.57 -8.02
C MET A 253 0.85 -1.98 -9.39
N VAL A 254 2.04 -1.38 -9.55
CA VAL A 254 2.50 -0.77 -10.82
C VAL A 254 2.81 -1.84 -11.87
N ARG A 255 3.32 -3.00 -11.48
CA ARG A 255 3.57 -4.14 -12.39
C ARG A 255 2.27 -4.73 -12.95
N ASP A 256 1.27 -4.91 -12.10
CA ASP A 256 -0.01 -5.55 -12.48
C ASP A 256 -0.82 -4.72 -13.48
N ILE A 257 -0.67 -3.40 -13.44
CA ILE A 257 -1.41 -2.49 -14.32
C ILE A 257 -0.72 -2.25 -15.66
N GLN A 258 0.44 -2.84 -15.93
CA GLN A 258 1.10 -2.66 -17.23
C GLN A 258 0.29 -3.31 -18.37
N PRO A 259 0.43 -2.82 -19.62
CA PRO A 259 -0.13 -3.51 -20.78
C PRO A 259 0.26 -5.00 -20.80
N PRO A 260 -0.68 -5.91 -21.15
CA PRO A 260 -2.01 -5.64 -21.69
C PRO A 260 -3.13 -5.48 -20.65
N PHE A 261 -2.83 -5.45 -19.35
CA PHE A 261 -3.84 -5.48 -18.28
C PHE A 261 -4.30 -4.09 -17.80
N ASN A 262 -3.65 -3.01 -18.26
CA ASN A 262 -3.98 -1.63 -17.90
C ASN A 262 -5.48 -1.31 -18.01
N SER A 263 -6.13 -1.74 -19.10
CA SER A 263 -7.56 -1.47 -19.35
C SER A 263 -8.49 -2.18 -18.36
N PHE A 264 -8.13 -3.36 -17.86
CA PHE A 264 -8.88 -4.06 -16.81
C PHE A 264 -8.90 -3.24 -15.50
N TYR A 265 -7.85 -2.46 -15.26
CA TYR A 265 -7.74 -1.57 -14.12
C TYR A 265 -8.18 -0.13 -14.42
N GLY A 266 -8.76 0.13 -15.60
CA GLY A 266 -9.29 1.44 -15.99
C GLY A 266 -8.23 2.43 -16.52
N PHE A 267 -7.01 1.99 -16.79
CA PHE A 267 -5.94 2.86 -17.29
C PHE A 267 -5.86 2.85 -18.81
N THR A 268 -5.86 4.04 -19.42
CA THR A 268 -5.71 4.23 -20.87
C THR A 268 -4.31 4.71 -21.24
N ASP A 269 -3.62 5.42 -20.35
CA ASP A 269 -2.26 5.91 -20.55
C ASP A 269 -1.42 5.78 -19.26
N LEU A 270 -0.28 5.10 -19.37
CA LEU A 270 0.72 4.96 -18.30
C LEU A 270 2.09 5.52 -18.69
N ALA A 271 2.23 6.05 -19.91
CA ALA A 271 3.48 6.49 -20.51
C ALA A 271 3.60 8.02 -20.59
N THR A 272 2.49 8.75 -20.55
CA THR A 272 2.47 10.21 -20.72
C THR A 272 2.25 10.93 -19.38
N PRO A 273 3.18 11.81 -18.96
CA PRO A 273 2.95 12.72 -17.83
C PRO A 273 1.83 13.71 -18.11
N MET A 274 0.92 13.91 -17.15
CA MET A 274 -0.20 14.85 -17.31
C MET A 274 0.18 16.32 -17.11
N CYS A 275 1.07 16.63 -16.17
CA CYS A 275 1.44 18.00 -15.83
C CYS A 275 2.28 18.65 -16.95
N LEU A 276 1.94 19.89 -17.31
CA LEU A 276 2.75 20.67 -18.23
C LEU A 276 4.16 20.90 -17.66
N PRO A 277 5.23 20.89 -18.49
CA PRO A 277 6.58 21.23 -18.04
C PRO A 277 6.69 22.60 -17.35
N THR A 278 5.81 23.54 -17.70
CA THR A 278 5.73 24.89 -17.11
C THR A 278 5.01 24.95 -15.76
N ALA A 279 4.36 23.86 -15.33
CA ALA A 279 3.60 23.78 -14.08
C ALA A 279 3.78 22.39 -13.47
N GLN A 280 4.87 22.22 -12.71
CA GLN A 280 5.18 20.98 -12.01
C GLN A 280 4.61 20.99 -10.59
N PRO A 281 4.34 19.83 -9.97
CA PRO A 281 3.88 19.78 -8.58
C PRO A 281 4.85 20.53 -7.63
N PRO A 282 4.34 21.29 -6.65
CA PRO A 282 2.93 21.35 -6.22
C PRO A 282 2.06 22.36 -7.00
N ASP A 283 2.58 23.00 -8.03
CA ASP A 283 1.87 24.02 -8.81
C ASP A 283 1.07 23.44 -9.99
N CYS A 284 1.16 22.13 -10.22
CA CYS A 284 0.33 21.45 -11.21
C CYS A 284 -1.13 21.35 -10.75
N GLY A 285 -2.04 21.93 -11.53
CA GLY A 285 -3.48 21.91 -11.34
C GLY A 285 -4.24 21.31 -12.53
N THR A 286 -5.55 21.14 -12.38
CA THR A 286 -6.45 20.68 -13.46
C THR A 286 -6.47 21.61 -14.69
N ASP A 287 -6.03 22.85 -14.53
CA ASP A 287 -5.90 23.89 -15.56
C ASP A 287 -4.52 23.93 -16.24
N THR A 288 -3.55 23.14 -15.74
CA THR A 288 -2.18 23.10 -16.26
C THR A 288 -1.77 21.71 -16.76
N LEU A 289 -2.72 21.00 -17.37
CA LEU A 289 -2.49 19.66 -17.92
C LEU A 289 -2.20 19.70 -19.43
N VAL A 290 -1.46 18.71 -19.92
CA VAL A 290 -1.30 18.48 -21.36
C VAL A 290 -2.67 18.20 -22.01
N THR A 291 -2.82 18.55 -23.28
CA THR A 291 -4.05 18.31 -24.03
C THR A 291 -4.44 16.83 -24.02
N GLY A 292 -5.69 16.53 -23.67
CA GLY A 292 -6.23 15.18 -23.64
C GLY A 292 -5.90 14.37 -22.38
N ALA A 293 -5.16 14.95 -21.43
CA ALA A 293 -4.95 14.35 -20.12
C ALA A 293 -6.29 14.08 -19.42
N ASP A 294 -6.42 12.90 -18.83
CA ASP A 294 -7.59 12.50 -18.06
C ASP A 294 -7.12 12.00 -16.68
N THR A 295 -7.46 12.74 -15.64
CA THR A 295 -7.03 12.46 -14.26
C THR A 295 -7.61 11.17 -13.69
N THR A 296 -8.59 10.57 -14.37
CA THR A 296 -9.24 9.32 -13.96
C THR A 296 -8.67 8.09 -14.66
N THR A 297 -8.08 8.24 -15.84
CA THR A 297 -7.59 7.10 -16.65
C THR A 297 -6.10 7.14 -16.97
N TRP A 298 -5.42 8.28 -16.73
CA TRP A 298 -3.97 8.40 -16.90
C TRP A 298 -3.23 8.18 -15.57
N GLY A 299 -2.12 7.45 -15.63
CA GLY A 299 -1.42 6.99 -14.44
C GLY A 299 -0.62 8.06 -13.72
N TYR A 300 -0.01 9.00 -14.45
CA TYR A 300 1.14 9.75 -13.95
C TYR A 300 0.95 11.27 -14.04
N ALA A 301 1.20 11.97 -12.92
CA ALA A 301 1.19 13.43 -12.88
C ALA A 301 2.47 13.99 -13.53
N THR A 302 3.63 13.50 -13.10
CA THR A 302 4.93 13.77 -13.72
C THR A 302 5.52 12.48 -14.27
N ASP A 303 6.73 12.51 -14.81
CA ASP A 303 7.38 11.29 -15.27
C ASP A 303 7.74 10.30 -14.13
N LYS A 304 7.62 10.72 -12.86
CA LYS A 304 7.95 9.93 -11.67
C LYS A 304 6.79 9.83 -10.68
N LEU A 305 5.96 10.87 -10.58
CA LEU A 305 4.93 10.98 -9.55
C LEU A 305 3.57 10.47 -10.04
N PHE A 306 2.89 9.75 -9.16
CA PHE A 306 1.57 9.22 -9.41
C PHE A 306 0.55 10.33 -9.65
N GLY A 307 -0.28 10.13 -10.68
CA GLY A 307 -1.49 10.91 -10.91
C GLY A 307 -2.62 10.49 -9.99
N PRO A 308 -3.76 11.21 -10.04
CA PRO A 308 -4.90 10.94 -9.16
C PRO A 308 -5.43 9.51 -9.23
N ALA A 309 -5.47 8.91 -10.43
CA ALA A 309 -5.90 7.52 -10.61
C ALA A 309 -5.00 6.51 -9.88
N LEU A 310 -3.66 6.63 -9.97
CA LEU A 310 -2.74 5.75 -9.23
C LEU A 310 -2.76 6.01 -7.73
N GLN A 311 -2.85 7.26 -7.29
CA GLN A 311 -2.99 7.61 -5.87
C GLN A 311 -4.27 7.03 -5.26
N SER A 312 -5.39 7.11 -5.99
CA SER A 312 -6.67 6.51 -5.60
C SER A 312 -6.54 4.99 -5.47
N ARG A 313 -5.94 4.32 -6.46
CA ARG A 313 -5.73 2.86 -6.42
C ARG A 313 -4.86 2.44 -5.23
N LEU A 314 -3.73 3.11 -5.03
CA LEU A 314 -2.85 2.85 -3.88
C LEU A 314 -3.59 3.07 -2.56
N GLY A 315 -4.35 4.17 -2.46
CA GLY A 315 -5.17 4.52 -1.31
C GLY A 315 -6.22 3.46 -0.98
N GLN A 316 -6.90 2.91 -1.98
CA GLN A 316 -7.88 1.82 -1.79
C GLN A 316 -7.23 0.53 -1.30
N ILE A 317 -6.08 0.14 -1.88
CA ILE A 317 -5.32 -1.04 -1.44
C ILE A 317 -4.85 -0.83 0.00
N ALA A 318 -4.31 0.34 0.31
CA ALA A 318 -3.83 0.70 1.64
C ALA A 318 -4.95 0.72 2.68
N ALA A 319 -6.08 1.34 2.39
CA ALA A 319 -7.25 1.37 3.27
C ALA A 319 -7.81 -0.03 3.51
N SER A 320 -7.93 -0.84 2.46
CA SER A 320 -8.34 -2.25 2.58
C SER A 320 -7.39 -3.04 3.48
N ARG A 321 -6.08 -2.85 3.29
CA ARG A 321 -5.05 -3.47 4.14
C ARG A 321 -5.16 -3.00 5.58
N ALA A 322 -5.35 -1.70 5.81
CA ALA A 322 -5.47 -1.12 7.14
C ALA A 322 -6.66 -1.66 7.93
N VAL A 323 -7.80 -1.89 7.26
CA VAL A 323 -9.02 -2.42 7.90
C VAL A 323 -8.96 -3.93 8.11
N ARG A 324 -8.34 -4.68 7.20
CA ARG A 324 -8.36 -6.15 7.21
C ARG A 324 -7.16 -6.80 7.87
N ASN A 325 -6.09 -6.05 8.10
CA ASN A 325 -4.90 -6.58 8.77
C ASN A 325 -5.21 -6.81 10.26
N PRO A 326 -4.81 -7.95 10.86
CA PRO A 326 -5.12 -8.28 12.23
C PRO A 326 -4.16 -7.56 13.20
N PHE A 327 -4.23 -6.23 13.21
CA PHE A 327 -3.51 -5.39 14.17
C PHE A 327 -3.91 -5.71 15.61
#